data_AF-A0A2B7ZXU2-F1
#
_entry.id   AF-A0A2B7ZXU2-F1
#
_cell.length_a   1.000
_cell.length_b   1.000
_cell.length_c   1.000
_cell.angle_alpha   90.00
_cell.angle_beta   90.00
_cell.angle_gamma   90.00
#
_symmetry.space_group_name_H-M   'P 1'
#
loop_
_entity.id
_entity.type
_entity.pdbx_description
1 polymer ?
#
loop_
_entity_poly.entity_id
_entity_poly.type
_entity_poly.pdbx_seq_one_letter_code
_entity_poly.pdbx_strand_id
1 'polypeptide(L)' 'MIYLILLQAAPAATNDNPLSQYSSFFLFAAMGLIAYFFMIRPQRKKAKEQTKFTEELKKGAEVVTIGGAHGRVAEVEGDT' A
#
# COMPACT_ATOMS: atom_id res chain seq x y z
N MET A 1 -3.84 27.44 -35.68
CA MET A 1 -3.03 27.36 -34.45
C MET A 1 -3.27 26.08 -33.63
N ILE A 2 -4.34 25.30 -33.87
CA ILE A 2 -4.64 24.06 -33.13
C ILE A 2 -3.81 22.82 -33.59
N TYR A 3 -3.24 22.86 -34.80
CA TYR A 3 -2.52 21.72 -35.40
C TYR A 3 -1.07 21.52 -34.94
N LEU A 4 -0.50 22.43 -34.14
CA LEU A 4 0.92 22.38 -33.73
C LEU A 4 1.15 21.54 -32.45
N ILE A 5 0.10 21.29 -31.65
CA ILE A 5 0.21 20.57 -30.36
C ILE A 5 0.23 19.04 -30.54
N LEU A 6 -0.27 18.52 -31.66
CA LEU A 6 -0.25 17.08 -31.96
C LEU A 6 1.08 16.59 -32.56
N LEU A 7 1.99 17.48 -32.98
CA LEU A 7 3.25 17.12 -33.64
C LEU A 7 4.44 16.98 -32.66
N GLN A 8 4.27 17.35 -31.39
CA GLN A 8 5.28 17.19 -30.33
C GLN A 8 4.93 16.12 -29.29
N ALA A 9 3.97 15.23 -29.57
CA ALA A 9 3.94 13.96 -28.85
C ALA A 9 5.21 13.20 -29.25
N ALA A 10 6.22 13.28 -28.38
CA ALA A 10 7.52 12.67 -28.59
C ALA A 10 7.33 11.24 -29.11
N PRO A 11 8.01 10.84 -30.20
CA PRO A 11 8.00 9.44 -30.59
C PRO A 11 8.50 8.66 -29.38
N ALA A 12 7.65 7.77 -28.85
CA ALA A 12 8.10 6.70 -28.00
C ALA A 12 9.26 6.05 -28.76
N ALA A 13 10.47 6.22 -28.24
CA ALA A 13 11.67 5.68 -28.85
C ALA A 13 11.56 4.16 -28.77
N THR A 14 10.94 3.55 -29.77
CA THR A 14 11.06 2.13 -30.08
C THR A 14 12.48 1.96 -30.59
N ASN A 15 13.40 1.85 -29.63
CA ASN A 15 14.74 1.37 -29.91
C ASN A 15 14.58 -0.12 -30.24
N ASP A 16 14.59 -0.46 -31.53
CA ASP A 16 14.57 -1.83 -32.07
C ASP A 16 15.90 -2.56 -31.79
N ASN A 17 16.33 -2.54 -30.54
CA ASN A 17 17.41 -3.35 -30.00
C ASN A 17 16.77 -4.48 -29.17
N PRO A 18 17.13 -5.75 -29.37
CA PRO A 18 16.62 -6.84 -28.53
C PRO A 18 16.96 -6.66 -27.04
N LEU A 19 18.00 -5.87 -26.70
CA LEU A 19 18.25 -5.43 -25.31
C LEU A 19 17.15 -4.51 -24.76
N SER A 20 16.49 -3.70 -25.60
CA SER A 20 15.41 -2.79 -25.18
C SER A 20 14.15 -3.56 -24.77
N GLN A 21 13.91 -4.74 -25.37
CA GLN A 21 12.79 -5.60 -25.01
C GLN A 21 12.94 -6.17 -23.58
N TYR A 22 14.13 -6.67 -23.22
CA TYR A 22 14.42 -7.09 -21.84
C TYR A 22 14.34 -5.92 -20.86
N SER A 23 14.79 -4.72 -21.25
CA SER A 23 14.67 -3.53 -20.41
C SER A 23 13.21 -3.12 -20.15
N SER A 24 12.32 -3.33 -21.14
CA SER A 24 10.89 -3.04 -21.01
C SER A 24 10.21 -4.01 -20.05
N PHE A 25 10.45 -5.33 -20.20
CA PHE A 25 9.93 -6.32 -19.26
C PHE A 25 10.47 -6.12 -17.84
N PHE A 26 11.75 -5.78 -17.70
CA PHE A 26 12.34 -5.46 -16.42
C PHE A 26 11.70 -4.24 -15.78
N LEU A 27 11.40 -3.19 -16.55
CA LEU A 27 10.70 -1.99 -16.06
C LEU A 27 9.28 -2.31 -15.56
N PHE A 28 8.50 -3.09 -16.32
CA PHE A 28 7.17 -3.50 -15.89
C PHE A 28 7.19 -4.42 -14.66
N ALA A 29 8.13 -5.38 -14.61
CA ALA A 29 8.33 -6.24 -13.45
C ALA A 29 8.78 -5.45 -12.21
N ALA A 30 9.69 -4.47 -12.38
CA ALA A 30 10.14 -3.60 -11.31
C ALA A 30 9.00 -2.73 -10.77
N MET A 31 8.16 -2.16 -11.65
CA MET A 31 6.99 -1.39 -11.24
C MET A 31 5.97 -2.25 -10.48
N GLY A 32 5.71 -3.48 -10.95
CA GLY A 32 4.85 -4.44 -10.25
C GLY A 32 5.42 -4.86 -8.89
N LEU A 33 6.72 -5.13 -8.80
CA LEU A 33 7.41 -5.45 -7.54
C LEU A 33 7.37 -4.29 -6.55
N ILE A 34 7.60 -3.06 -7.01
CA ILE A 34 7.54 -1.87 -6.17
C ILE A 34 6.12 -1.66 -5.66
N ALA A 35 5.10 -1.72 -6.53
CA ALA A 35 3.71 -1.58 -6.12
C ALA A 35 3.28 -2.68 -5.13
N TYR A 36 3.67 -3.94 -5.38
CA TYR A 36 3.42 -5.06 -4.47
C TYR A 36 4.10 -4.83 -3.12
N PHE A 37 5.40 -4.52 -3.12
CA PHE A 37 6.17 -4.38 -1.89
C PHE A 37 5.72 -3.17 -1.07
N PHE A 38 5.43 -2.04 -1.72
CA PHE A 38 4.96 -0.83 -1.06
C PHE A 38 3.48 -0.88 -0.66
N MET A 39 2.62 -1.72 -1.25
CA MET A 39 1.22 -1.84 -0.80
C MET A 39 1.05 -2.97 0.22
N ILE A 40 1.56 -4.17 -0.06
CA ILE A 40 1.37 -5.34 0.80
C ILE A 40 2.14 -5.23 2.11
N ARG A 41 3.37 -4.70 2.11
CA ARG A 41 4.15 -4.56 3.35
C ARG A 41 3.49 -3.64 4.37
N PRO A 42 3.05 -2.40 4.04
CA PRO A 42 2.36 -1.56 5.01
C PRO A 42 0.96 -2.08 5.35
N GLN A 43 0.25 -2.71 4.41
CA GLN A 43 -1.06 -3.29 4.71
C GLN A 43 -0.96 -4.44 5.72
N ARG A 44 0.04 -5.33 5.57
CA ARG A 44 0.32 -6.39 6.54
C ARG A 44 0.73 -5.82 7.90
N LYS A 45 1.44 -4.69 7.93
CA LYS A 45 1.84 -4.02 9.18
C LYS A 45 0.62 -3.47 9.92
N LYS A 46 -0.28 -2.75 9.23
CA LYS A 46 -1.53 -2.24 9.81
C LYS A 46 -2.44 -3.36 10.33
N ALA A 47 -2.58 -4.45 9.57
CA ALA A 47 -3.37 -5.61 9.99
C ALA A 47 -2.79 -6.28 11.24
N LYS A 48 -1.46 -6.48 11.29
CA LYS A 48 -0.78 -7.02 12.47
C LYS A 48 -0.93 -6.13 13.70
N GLU A 49 -0.85 -4.81 13.53
CA GLU A 49 -1.05 -3.86 14.63
C GLU A 49 -2.48 -3.90 15.17
N GLN A 50 -3.50 -4.04 14.31
CA GLN A 50 -4.88 -4.22 14.73
C GLN A 50 -5.09 -5.54 15.49
N THR A 51 -4.60 -6.66 14.95
CA THR A 51 -4.70 -7.96 15.64
C THR A 51 -3.98 -7.93 17.00
N LYS A 52 -2.78 -7.37 17.04
CA LYS A 52 -2.00 -7.25 18.28
C LYS A 52 -2.69 -6.34 19.30
N PHE A 53 -3.30 -5.24 18.87
CA PHE A 53 -4.11 -4.39 19.74
C PHE A 53 -5.25 -5.19 20.36
N THR A 54 -6.00 -5.97 19.57
CA THR A 54 -7.07 -6.83 20.08
C THR A 54 -6.58 -7.89 21.07
N GLU A 55 -5.39 -8.49 20.86
CA GLU A 55 -4.78 -9.47 21.77
C GLU A 55 -4.29 -8.84 23.08
N GLU A 56 -3.79 -7.60 23.03
CA GLU A 56 -3.33 -6.85 24.20
C GLU A 56 -4.49 -6.26 25.03
N LEU A 57 -5.69 -6.16 24.45
CA LEU A 57 -6.90 -5.77 25.17
C LEU A 57 -7.29 -6.85 26.19
N LYS A 58 -6.94 -6.60 27.45
CA LYS A 58 -7.33 -7.41 28.61
C LYS A 58 -8.25 -6.61 29.53
N LYS A 59 -9.04 -7.31 30.35
CA LYS A 59 -9.82 -6.69 31.43
C LYS A 59 -8.88 -5.82 32.27
N GLY A 60 -9.23 -4.54 32.41
CA GLY A 60 -8.47 -3.54 33.13
C GLY A 60 -7.50 -2.71 32.28
N ALA A 61 -7.39 -2.93 30.97
CA ALA A 61 -6.56 -2.10 30.08
C ALA A 61 -7.15 -0.70 29.89
N GLU A 62 -6.30 0.32 29.85
CA GLU A 62 -6.71 1.69 29.52
C GLU A 62 -6.71 1.87 28.00
N VAL A 63 -7.83 2.37 27.47
CA VAL A 63 -8.05 2.51 26.03
C VAL A 63 -8.58 3.89 25.71
N VAL A 64 -8.18 4.39 24.54
CA VAL A 64 -8.71 5.62 23.97
C VAL A 64 -9.52 5.25 22.74
N THR A 65 -10.80 5.59 22.78
CA THR A 65 -11.71 5.36 21.66
C THR A 65 -11.47 6.39 20.55
N ILE A 66 -11.97 6.11 19.35
CA ILE A 66 -11.83 6.99 18.17
C ILE A 66 -12.40 8.41 18.43
N GLY A 67 -13.37 8.53 19.35
CA GLY A 67 -13.94 9.80 19.80
C GLY A 67 -13.13 10.55 20.87
N GLY A 68 -11.95 10.06 21.25
CA GLY A 68 -11.09 10.67 22.28
C GLY A 68 -11.52 10.38 23.72
N ALA A 69 -12.49 9.48 23.95
CA ALA A 69 -12.87 9.09 25.30
C ALA A 69 -11.85 8.10 25.88
N HIS A 70 -11.32 8.45 27.06
CA HIS A 70 -10.44 7.61 27.86
C HIS A 70 -11.27 6.72 28.77
N GLY A 71 -11.03 5.41 28.74
CA GLY A 71 -11.78 4.44 29.53
C GLY A 71 -10.94 3.23 29.89
N ARG A 72 -11.45 2.44 30.85
CA ARG A 72 -10.84 1.18 31.25
C ARG A 72 -11.73 0.02 30.82
N VAL A 73 -11.14 -1.01 30.23
CA VAL A 73 -11.85 -2.20 29.73
C VAL A 73 -12.43 -2.98 30.93
N ALA A 74 -13.76 -3.01 31.08
CA ALA A 74 -14.41 -3.72 32.19
C ALA A 74 -14.46 -5.24 31.95
N GLU A 75 -14.75 -5.65 30.70
CA GLU A 75 -14.88 -7.03 30.27
C GLU A 75 -14.49 -7.12 28.79
N VAL A 76 -13.81 -8.21 28.40
CA VAL A 76 -13.55 -8.53 26.98
C VAL A 76 -14.24 -9.86 26.74
N GLU A 77 -15.29 -9.84 25.94
CA GLU A 77 -15.99 -11.05 25.49
C GLU A 77 -15.56 -11.31 24.05
N GLY A 78 -14.89 -12.44 23.83
CA GLY A 78 -14.40 -12.83 22.52
C GLY A 78 -15.55 -13.46 21.75
N ASP A 79 -16.19 -12.67 20.88
CA ASP A 79 -17.13 -13.23 19.93
C ASP A 79 -16.36 -13.88 18.77
N THR A 80 -16.84 -15.05 18.37
CA THR A 80 -16.30 -15.96 17.35
C THR A 80 -15.92 -15.31 16.02
#